data_AF-A0A7J7QPP2-F1
#
_entry.id   AF-A0A7J7QPP2-F1
#
_cell.length_a   1.000
_cell.length_b   1.000
_cell.length_c   1.000
_cell.angle_alpha   90.00
_cell.angle_beta   90.00
_cell.angle_gamma   90.00
#
_symmetry.space_group_name_H-M   'P 1'
#
loop_
_entity.id
_entity.type
_entity.pdbx_description
1 polymer ?
#
loop_
_entity_poly.entity_id
_entity_poly.type
_entity_poly.pdbx_seq_one_letter_code
_entity_poly.pdbx_strand_id
1 'polypeptide(L)'
;MRQLTAALYVLGLSVLAGSLCRSTGSVQQLWAALAGGSLPSTAWDSFSSAVLNTYHWLEAHPYPAVIGGMVLYMLALMAFSSYTSRGKHKLQEETLRQQYQAYQTFLHYRRLRAWQAAHPEQAAQEQQARKQQQAPQQEQADRKWGGLMGFGPQEFPEGCSGAVKEVLEAMDFYEVLGVAWNSVVDPKALKAARNARALAVHPDKVATPGADLAVGRVNAAYDTLSSAQARSDYEAWLARQS
;
A
#
# COMPACT_ATOMS: atom_id res chain seq x y z
N MET A 1 -39.84 22.09 36.38
CA MET A 1 -38.54 22.48 35.76
C MET A 1 -38.35 21.87 34.36
N ARG A 2 -38.43 20.55 34.15
CA ARG A 2 -38.18 19.92 32.82
C ARG A 2 -39.23 20.21 31.72
N GLN A 3 -40.46 20.56 32.09
CA GLN A 3 -41.54 20.86 31.13
C GLN A 3 -41.47 22.29 30.55
N LEU A 4 -40.92 23.25 31.30
CA LEU A 4 -40.77 24.65 30.86
C LEU A 4 -39.62 24.80 29.84
N THR A 5 -38.57 24.00 29.96
CA THR A 5 -37.46 23.97 28.99
C THR A 5 -37.86 23.41 27.64
N ALA A 6 -38.77 22.44 27.59
CA ALA A 6 -39.28 21.90 26.32
C ALA A 6 -40.20 22.91 25.59
N ALA A 7 -41.04 23.64 26.33
CA ALA A 7 -41.93 24.64 25.76
C ALA A 7 -41.19 25.84 25.17
N LEU A 8 -40.12 26.30 25.82
CA LEU A 8 -39.25 27.37 25.30
C LEU A 8 -38.43 26.90 24.08
N TYR A 9 -38.06 25.62 24.02
CA TYR A 9 -37.40 25.02 22.86
C TYR A 9 -38.33 24.96 21.64
N VAL A 10 -39.58 24.55 21.83
CA VAL A 10 -40.58 24.45 20.75
C VAL A 10 -40.94 25.84 20.24
N LEU A 11 -41.16 26.82 21.12
CA LEU A 11 -41.45 28.21 20.71
C LEU A 11 -40.26 28.89 20.02
N GLY A 12 -39.02 28.64 20.48
CA GLY A 12 -37.80 29.14 19.83
C GLY A 12 -37.56 28.55 18.44
N LEU A 13 -37.81 27.24 18.28
CA LEU A 13 -37.72 26.55 16.98
C LEU A 13 -38.83 26.99 16.02
N SER A 14 -40.06 27.26 16.50
CA SER A 14 -41.17 27.71 15.66
C SER A 14 -40.96 29.12 15.09
N VAL A 15 -40.36 30.03 15.85
CA VAL A 15 -40.05 31.40 15.36
C VAL A 15 -38.89 31.40 14.36
N LEU A 16 -37.88 30.54 14.56
CA LEU A 16 -36.80 30.33 13.59
C LEU A 16 -37.29 29.62 12.31
N ALA A 17 -38.16 28.63 12.44
CA ALA A 17 -38.77 27.93 11.30
C ALA A 17 -39.70 28.85 10.48
N GLY A 18 -40.43 29.76 11.13
CA GLY A 18 -41.29 30.75 10.45
C GLY A 18 -40.52 31.75 9.58
N SER A 19 -39.28 32.09 9.97
CA SER A 19 -38.40 32.98 9.20
C SER A 19 -37.69 32.26 8.06
N LEU A 20 -37.36 30.97 8.24
CA LEU A 20 -36.70 30.13 7.24
C LEU A 20 -37.68 29.56 6.18
N CYS A 21 -38.97 29.44 6.48
CA CYS A 21 -39.98 28.90 5.55
C CYS A 21 -40.29 29.78 4.34
N ARG A 22 -39.75 31.01 4.23
CA ARG A 22 -39.82 31.79 2.97
C ARG A 22 -38.75 31.42 1.93
N SER A 23 -37.81 30.55 2.28
CA SER A 23 -36.80 30.00 1.36
C SER A 23 -36.99 28.47 1.25
N THR A 24 -37.98 28.06 0.46
CA THR A 24 -38.38 26.65 0.33
C THR A 24 -37.35 25.86 -0.47
N GLY A 25 -36.49 25.12 0.22
CA GLY A 25 -35.64 24.08 -0.38
C GLY A 25 -34.52 23.56 0.52
N SER A 26 -33.86 24.44 1.29
CA SER A 26 -32.62 24.10 2.01
C SER A 26 -32.84 23.44 3.38
N VAL A 27 -33.96 23.73 4.04
CA VAL A 27 -34.20 23.27 5.42
C VAL A 27 -34.51 21.76 5.50
N GLN A 28 -35.23 21.21 4.51
CA GLN A 28 -35.47 19.77 4.43
C GLN A 28 -34.19 18.97 4.16
N GLN A 29 -33.25 19.52 3.38
CA GLN A 29 -31.95 18.90 3.12
C GLN A 29 -31.04 18.92 4.36
N LEU A 30 -31.08 20.00 5.15
CA LEU A 30 -30.38 20.10 6.43
C LEU A 30 -30.92 19.11 7.48
N TRP A 31 -32.23 18.91 7.53
CA TRP A 31 -32.84 17.90 8.43
C TRP A 31 -32.48 16.46 8.01
N ALA A 32 -32.44 16.16 6.71
CA ALA A 32 -32.02 14.86 6.20
C ALA A 32 -30.53 14.56 6.46
N ALA A 33 -29.67 15.59 6.43
CA ALA A 33 -28.25 15.47 6.77
C ALA A 33 -28.01 15.25 8.27
N LEU A 34 -28.75 15.95 9.14
CA LEU A 34 -28.66 15.75 10.59
C LEU A 34 -29.15 14.37 11.04
N ALA A 35 -30.02 13.72 10.25
CA ALA A 35 -30.50 12.37 10.47
C ALA A 35 -29.52 11.25 10.02
N GLY A 36 -28.30 11.58 9.59
CA GLY A 36 -27.23 10.60 9.37
C GLY A 36 -26.66 10.52 7.94
N GLY A 37 -27.05 11.42 7.03
CA GLY A 37 -26.47 11.52 5.69
C GLY A 37 -25.21 12.39 5.66
N SER A 38 -24.20 12.02 4.87
CA SER A 38 -23.04 12.88 4.59
C SER A 38 -23.47 14.11 3.79
N LEU A 39 -23.18 15.31 4.28
CA LEU A 39 -23.48 16.56 3.57
C LEU A 39 -22.58 16.69 2.32
N PRO A 40 -23.15 16.98 1.13
CA PRO A 40 -22.36 17.35 -0.04
C PRO A 40 -21.62 18.68 0.21
N SER A 41 -20.47 18.90 -0.43
CA SER A 41 -19.64 20.12 -0.23
C SER A 41 -20.41 21.42 -0.44
N THR A 42 -21.37 21.43 -1.37
CA THR A 42 -22.24 22.59 -1.66
C THR A 42 -23.15 22.99 -0.49
N ALA A 43 -23.44 22.06 0.43
CA ALA A 43 -24.22 22.36 1.62
C ALA A 43 -23.40 23.13 2.68
N TRP A 44 -22.07 22.99 2.69
CA TRP A 44 -21.18 23.79 3.53
C TRP A 44 -21.10 25.24 3.07
N ASP A 45 -21.08 25.48 1.75
CA ASP A 45 -21.10 26.82 1.18
C ASP A 45 -22.42 27.54 1.48
N SER A 46 -23.53 26.78 1.48
CA SER A 46 -24.85 27.30 1.84
C SER A 46 -24.98 27.59 3.33
N PHE A 47 -24.43 26.73 4.19
CA PHE A 47 -24.41 26.93 5.64
C PHE A 47 -23.53 28.11 6.05
N SER A 48 -22.33 28.22 5.50
CA SER A 48 -21.42 29.34 5.77
C SER A 48 -22.02 30.68 5.31
N SER A 49 -22.65 30.72 4.13
CA SER A 49 -23.38 31.90 3.65
C SER A 49 -24.55 32.27 4.55
N ALA A 50 -25.32 31.30 5.06
CA ALA A 50 -26.41 31.54 5.99
C ALA A 50 -25.91 32.08 7.34
N VAL A 51 -24.80 31.54 7.86
CA VAL A 51 -24.16 32.03 9.09
C VAL A 51 -23.67 33.47 8.93
N LEU A 52 -23.03 33.79 7.81
CA LEU A 52 -22.55 35.15 7.49
C LEU A 52 -23.70 36.15 7.34
N ASN A 53 -24.78 35.78 6.63
CA ASN A 53 -25.96 36.64 6.53
C ASN A 53 -26.64 36.87 7.89
N THR A 54 -26.69 35.83 8.73
CA THR A 54 -27.26 35.95 10.08
C THR A 54 -26.37 36.84 10.97
N TYR A 55 -25.05 36.76 10.82
CA TYR A 55 -24.10 37.63 11.49
C TYR A 55 -24.29 39.10 11.10
N HIS A 56 -24.36 39.40 9.80
CA HIS A 56 -24.60 40.77 9.32
C HIS A 56 -25.97 41.32 9.72
N TRP A 57 -27.01 40.48 9.76
CA TRP A 57 -28.34 40.88 10.25
C TRP A 57 -28.34 41.22 11.75
N LEU A 58 -27.57 40.47 12.56
CA LEU A 58 -27.37 40.72 13.99
C LEU A 58 -26.55 42.00 14.25
N GLU A 59 -25.61 42.32 13.36
CA GLU A 59 -24.80 43.55 13.42
C GLU A 59 -25.65 44.82 13.21
N ALA A 60 -26.77 44.70 12.49
CA ALA A 60 -27.68 45.80 12.19
C ALA A 60 -28.72 46.13 13.29
N HIS A 61 -28.82 45.35 14.37
CA HIS A 61 -29.84 45.54 15.41
C HIS A 61 -29.21 45.73 16.81
N PRO A 62 -29.52 46.81 17.55
CA PRO A 62 -28.71 47.24 18.70
C PRO A 62 -28.82 46.41 19.99
N TYR A 63 -29.68 45.37 20.09
CA TYR A 63 -29.63 44.35 21.16
C TYR A 63 -30.37 43.05 20.77
N PRO A 64 -30.04 41.88 21.37
CA PRO A 64 -28.95 41.61 22.30
C PRO A 64 -27.85 40.77 21.63
N ALA A 65 -26.69 41.39 21.40
CA ALA A 65 -25.46 40.72 20.96
C ALA A 65 -25.07 39.50 21.83
N VAL A 66 -25.58 39.44 23.07
CA VAL A 66 -25.31 38.35 24.02
C VAL A 66 -26.00 37.05 23.62
N ILE A 67 -27.26 37.07 23.16
CA ILE A 67 -28.01 35.83 22.86
C ILE A 67 -27.55 35.25 21.52
N GLY A 68 -27.35 36.10 20.50
CA GLY A 68 -26.85 35.67 19.19
C GLY A 68 -25.44 35.08 19.27
N GLY A 69 -24.55 35.73 20.03
CA GLY A 69 -23.19 35.23 20.27
C GLY A 69 -23.19 33.88 21.00
N MET A 70 -24.07 33.68 21.99
CA MET A 70 -24.14 32.45 22.76
C MET A 70 -24.64 31.25 21.92
N VAL A 71 -25.59 31.48 21.01
CA VAL A 71 -26.08 30.42 20.09
C VAL A 71 -25.02 30.04 19.07
N LEU A 72 -24.32 31.01 18.47
CA LEU A 72 -23.21 30.73 17.54
C LEU A 72 -22.05 30.02 18.25
N TYR A 73 -21.73 30.42 19.48
CA TYR A 73 -20.72 29.77 20.30
C TYR A 73 -21.09 28.31 20.64
N MET A 74 -22.35 28.06 21.02
CA MET A 74 -22.83 26.70 21.29
C MET A 74 -22.81 25.81 20.04
N LEU A 75 -23.20 26.34 18.87
CA LEU A 75 -23.13 25.59 17.61
C LEU A 75 -21.69 25.31 17.20
N ALA A 76 -20.77 26.26 17.37
CA ALA A 76 -19.34 26.06 17.15
C ALA A 76 -18.76 25.00 18.08
N LEU A 77 -19.14 24.99 19.36
CA LEU A 77 -18.71 23.96 20.32
C LEU A 77 -19.25 22.57 19.98
N MET A 78 -20.50 22.46 19.54
CA MET A 78 -21.08 21.17 19.12
C MET A 78 -20.43 20.64 17.82
N ALA A 79 -20.13 21.54 16.88
CA ALA A 79 -19.39 21.18 15.67
C ALA A 79 -17.95 20.75 15.98
N PHE A 80 -17.25 21.46 16.88
CA PHE A 80 -15.89 21.13 17.31
C PHE A 80 -15.84 19.80 18.10
N SER A 81 -16.80 19.56 18.98
CA SER A 81 -16.95 18.28 19.71
C SER A 81 -17.21 17.11 18.76
N SER A 82 -18.09 17.31 17.76
CA SER A 82 -18.39 16.30 16.74
C SER A 82 -17.20 16.02 15.80
N TYR A 83 -16.42 17.05 15.47
CA TYR A 83 -15.24 16.97 14.62
C TYR A 83 -14.09 16.23 15.33
N THR A 84 -13.83 16.54 16.60
CA THR A 84 -12.76 15.90 17.39
C THR A 84 -13.09 14.47 17.81
N SER A 85 -14.37 14.11 17.92
CA SER A 85 -14.81 12.76 18.29
C SER A 85 -14.73 11.75 17.13
N ARG A 86 -15.08 12.15 15.90
CA ARG A 86 -15.12 11.22 14.75
C ARG A 86 -13.76 10.75 14.23
N GLY A 87 -12.71 11.56 14.38
CA GLY A 87 -11.35 11.21 13.93
C GLY A 87 -10.59 10.30 14.90
N LYS A 88 -10.75 10.51 16.21
CA LYS A 88 -10.03 9.76 17.26
C LYS A 88 -10.57 8.34 17.43
N HIS A 89 -11.88 8.14 17.27
CA HIS A 89 -12.49 6.82 17.42
C HIS A 89 -12.04 5.81 16.36
N LYS A 90 -11.86 6.22 15.09
CA LYS A 90 -11.44 5.31 14.02
C LYS A 90 -10.00 4.82 14.19
N LEU A 91 -9.08 5.74 14.47
CA LEU A 91 -7.68 5.39 14.69
C LEU A 91 -7.50 4.49 15.92
N GLN A 92 -8.29 4.74 16.98
CA GLN A 92 -8.29 3.93 18.18
C GLN A 92 -8.88 2.53 17.96
N GLU A 93 -9.91 2.40 17.12
CA GLU A 93 -10.51 1.11 16.77
C GLU A 93 -9.56 0.24 15.92
N GLU A 94 -8.87 0.83 14.94
CA GLU A 94 -7.87 0.13 14.13
C GLU A 94 -6.69 -0.36 14.97
N THR A 95 -6.22 0.49 15.90
CA THR A 95 -5.15 0.12 16.83
C THR A 95 -5.57 -1.05 17.73
N LEU A 96 -6.80 -1.03 18.27
CA LEU A 96 -7.34 -2.12 19.08
C LEU A 96 -7.50 -3.42 18.27
N ARG A 97 -7.94 -3.33 17.01
CA ARG A 97 -8.00 -4.50 16.11
C ARG A 97 -6.62 -5.09 15.85
N GLN A 98 -5.62 -4.24 15.58
CA GLN A 98 -4.23 -4.70 15.39
C GLN A 98 -3.67 -5.36 16.65
N GLN A 99 -3.89 -4.76 17.82
CA GLN A 99 -3.48 -5.34 19.10
C GLN A 99 -4.17 -6.69 19.36
N TYR A 100 -5.48 -6.78 19.06
CA TYR A 100 -6.23 -8.02 19.21
C TYR A 100 -5.72 -9.12 18.27
N GLN A 101 -5.44 -8.79 16.99
CA GLN A 101 -4.84 -9.71 16.04
C GLN A 101 -3.47 -10.20 16.50
N ALA A 102 -2.59 -9.28 16.93
CA ALA A 102 -1.29 -9.63 17.46
C ALA A 102 -1.39 -10.56 18.69
N TYR A 103 -2.34 -10.30 19.58
CA TYR A 103 -2.62 -11.15 20.73
C TYR A 103 -3.10 -12.55 20.33
N GLN A 104 -4.01 -12.66 19.37
CA GLN A 104 -4.46 -13.95 18.86
C GLN A 104 -3.31 -14.74 18.22
N THR A 105 -2.49 -14.08 17.41
CA THR A 105 -1.29 -14.67 16.82
C THR A 105 -0.33 -15.16 17.89
N PHE A 106 -0.07 -14.36 18.94
CA PHE A 106 0.76 -14.76 20.06
C PHE A 106 0.25 -16.01 20.80
N LEU A 107 -1.05 -16.05 21.11
CA LEU A 107 -1.67 -17.22 21.75
C LEU A 107 -1.62 -18.45 20.87
N HIS A 108 -1.77 -18.28 19.55
CA HIS A 108 -1.63 -19.36 18.59
C HIS A 108 -0.21 -19.91 18.59
N TYR A 109 0.82 -19.04 18.54
CA TYR A 109 2.22 -19.46 18.62
C TYR A 109 2.56 -20.18 19.93
N ARG A 110 2.01 -19.71 21.05
CA ARG A 110 2.22 -20.36 22.35
C ARG A 110 1.58 -21.74 22.38
N ARG A 111 0.38 -21.91 21.82
CA ARG A 111 -0.27 -23.22 21.67
C ARG A 111 0.51 -24.13 20.73
N LEU A 112 1.01 -23.62 19.61
CA LEU A 112 1.82 -24.39 18.67
C LEU A 112 3.11 -24.88 19.32
N ARG A 113 3.82 -24.01 20.05
CA ARG A 113 5.03 -24.41 20.79
C ARG A 113 4.75 -25.45 21.87
N ALA A 114 3.66 -25.29 22.64
CA ALA A 114 3.26 -26.29 23.62
C ALA A 114 2.90 -27.63 22.96
N TRP A 115 2.23 -27.59 21.81
CA TRP A 115 1.91 -28.78 21.03
C TRP A 115 3.16 -29.47 20.48
N GLN A 116 4.11 -28.71 19.92
CA GLN A 116 5.39 -29.22 19.43
C GLN A 116 6.24 -29.83 20.56
N ALA A 117 6.26 -29.21 21.73
CA ALA A 117 6.95 -29.74 22.91
C ALA A 117 6.31 -31.03 23.44
N ALA A 118 4.98 -31.15 23.34
CA ALA A 118 4.26 -32.37 23.71
C ALA A 118 4.38 -33.49 22.67
N HIS A 119 4.66 -33.17 21.40
CA HIS A 119 4.73 -34.14 20.29
C HIS A 119 6.01 -33.94 19.45
N PRO A 120 7.21 -34.14 20.02
CA PRO A 120 8.47 -33.86 19.33
C PRO A 120 8.67 -34.73 18.08
N GLU A 121 8.22 -35.98 18.09
CA GLU A 121 8.33 -36.88 16.93
C GLU A 121 7.44 -36.45 15.76
N GLN A 122 6.18 -36.06 16.04
CA GLN A 122 5.28 -35.56 15.01
C GLN A 122 5.74 -34.23 14.44
N ALA A 123 6.27 -33.34 15.29
CA ALA A 123 6.86 -32.08 14.85
C ALA A 123 8.10 -32.29 13.97
N ALA A 124 8.96 -33.26 14.33
CA ALA A 124 10.12 -33.64 13.53
C ALA A 124 9.71 -34.26 12.18
N GLN A 125 8.69 -35.14 12.18
CA GLN A 125 8.14 -35.72 10.95
C GLN A 125 7.51 -34.65 10.06
N GLU A 126 6.74 -33.70 10.60
CA GLU A 126 6.15 -32.61 9.82
C GLU A 126 7.24 -31.68 9.25
N GLN A 127 8.29 -31.37 10.02
CA GLN A 127 9.45 -30.62 9.52
C GLN A 127 10.19 -31.38 8.41
N GLN A 128 10.40 -32.69 8.56
CA GLN A 128 11.00 -33.53 7.53
C GLN A 128 10.10 -33.61 6.29
N ALA A 129 8.79 -33.75 6.45
CA ALA A 129 7.82 -33.76 5.36
C ALA A 129 7.80 -32.42 4.61
N ARG A 130 7.84 -31.28 5.32
CA ARG A 130 7.97 -29.96 4.69
C ARG A 130 9.26 -29.82 3.89
N LYS A 131 10.39 -30.27 4.45
CA LYS A 131 11.68 -30.31 3.73
C LYS A 131 11.60 -31.21 2.49
N GLN A 132 11.00 -32.39 2.60
CA GLN A 132 10.80 -33.31 1.48
C GLN A 132 9.84 -32.77 0.42
N GLN A 133 8.84 -31.96 0.78
CA GLN A 133 7.94 -31.30 -0.16
C GLN A 133 8.57 -30.08 -0.84
N GLN A 134 9.46 -29.36 -0.14
CA GLN A 134 10.13 -28.17 -0.68
C GLN A 134 11.39 -28.49 -1.49
N ALA A 135 12.07 -29.61 -1.18
CA ALA A 135 13.29 -30.03 -1.88
C ALA A 135 13.13 -30.17 -3.41
N PRO A 136 12.06 -30.76 -3.96
CA PRO A 136 11.90 -30.90 -5.42
C PRO A 136 11.75 -29.55 -6.12
N GLN A 137 11.03 -28.61 -5.51
CA GLN A 137 10.85 -27.27 -6.07
C GLN A 137 12.15 -26.45 -6.01
N GLN A 138 12.92 -26.62 -4.94
CA GLN A 138 14.22 -25.98 -4.80
C GLN A 138 15.23 -26.55 -5.80
N GLU A 139 15.32 -27.87 -5.92
CA GLU A 139 16.22 -28.52 -6.87
C GLU A 139 15.84 -28.21 -8.32
N GLN A 140 14.54 -28.10 -8.64
CA GLN A 140 14.10 -27.63 -9.96
C GLN A 140 14.48 -26.17 -10.22
N ALA A 141 14.36 -25.28 -9.23
CA ALA A 141 14.77 -23.89 -9.36
C ALA A 141 16.29 -23.75 -9.51
N ASP A 142 17.06 -24.52 -8.73
CA ASP A 142 18.52 -24.56 -8.82
C ASP A 142 18.99 -25.13 -10.17
N ARG A 143 18.35 -26.19 -10.67
CA ARG A 143 18.62 -26.71 -12.01
C ARG A 143 18.25 -25.71 -13.10
N LYS A 144 17.09 -25.03 -12.98
CA LYS A 144 16.60 -24.06 -13.95
C LYS A 144 17.51 -22.84 -14.02
N TRP A 145 17.74 -22.16 -12.91
CA TRP A 145 18.48 -20.90 -12.86
C TRP A 145 19.99 -21.11 -12.79
N GLY A 146 20.46 -22.11 -12.03
CA GLY A 146 21.87 -22.48 -11.98
C GLY A 146 22.39 -23.01 -13.31
N GLY A 147 21.56 -23.74 -14.06
CA GLY A 147 21.86 -24.15 -15.44
C GLY A 147 21.89 -22.99 -16.43
N LEU A 148 20.96 -22.03 -16.30
CA LEU A 148 20.90 -20.85 -17.19
C LEU A 148 22.06 -19.88 -16.96
N MET A 149 22.48 -19.66 -15.72
CA MET A 149 23.61 -18.77 -15.39
C MET A 149 24.96 -19.47 -15.45
N GLY A 150 24.99 -20.81 -15.54
CA GLY A 150 26.24 -21.54 -15.55
C GLY A 150 27.05 -21.33 -14.27
N PHE A 151 26.39 -21.33 -13.11
CA PHE A 151 27.05 -21.38 -11.79
C PHE A 151 27.75 -22.72 -11.50
N GLY A 152 27.72 -23.65 -12.47
CA GLY A 152 28.60 -24.81 -12.48
C GLY A 152 30.00 -24.46 -12.98
N PRO A 153 30.97 -25.37 -12.83
CA PRO A 153 32.31 -25.22 -13.39
C PRO A 153 32.24 -25.37 -14.91
N GLN A 154 31.70 -24.36 -15.60
CA GLN A 154 31.82 -24.26 -17.04
C GLN A 154 33.14 -23.56 -17.29
N GLU A 155 34.15 -24.35 -17.66
CA GLU A 155 35.48 -23.86 -18.03
C GLU A 155 35.31 -22.75 -19.07
N PHE A 156 35.55 -21.52 -18.65
CA PHE A 156 35.53 -20.37 -19.55
C PHE A 156 36.58 -20.64 -20.64
N PRO A 157 36.22 -20.58 -21.93
CA PRO A 157 37.17 -20.81 -22.99
C PRO A 157 38.41 -19.92 -22.79
N GLU A 158 39.58 -20.52 -22.67
CA GLU A 158 40.82 -19.77 -22.50
C GLU A 158 41.02 -18.85 -23.71
N GLY A 159 41.17 -17.54 -23.46
CA GLY A 159 41.26 -16.51 -24.51
C GLY A 159 40.02 -15.63 -24.68
N CYS A 160 38.95 -15.83 -23.90
CA CYS A 160 37.87 -14.84 -23.76
C CYS A 160 38.44 -13.47 -23.32
N SER A 161 38.14 -12.40 -24.06
CA SER A 161 38.60 -11.04 -23.72
C SER A 161 37.50 -9.99 -23.85
N GLY A 162 37.64 -8.89 -23.12
CA GLY A 162 36.72 -7.76 -23.13
C GLY A 162 35.32 -8.08 -22.60
N ALA A 163 34.29 -7.60 -23.30
CA ALA A 163 32.89 -7.69 -22.88
C ALA A 163 32.37 -9.14 -22.75
N VAL A 164 32.93 -10.10 -23.51
CA VAL A 164 32.57 -11.52 -23.42
C VAL A 164 32.98 -12.09 -22.06
N LYS A 165 34.16 -11.71 -21.56
CA LYS A 165 34.65 -12.15 -20.25
C LYS A 165 33.77 -11.60 -19.12
N GLU A 166 33.45 -10.29 -19.16
CA GLU A 166 32.58 -9.65 -18.16
C GLU A 166 31.21 -10.33 -18.04
N VAL A 167 30.58 -10.67 -19.17
CA VAL A 167 29.27 -11.32 -19.20
C VAL A 167 29.33 -12.76 -18.68
N LEU A 168 30.45 -13.45 -18.91
CA LEU A 168 30.67 -14.81 -18.45
C LEU A 168 31.06 -14.88 -16.97
N GLU A 169 31.72 -13.86 -16.42
CA GLU A 169 32.08 -13.78 -15.00
C GLU A 169 30.98 -13.18 -14.11
N ALA A 170 29.96 -12.54 -14.70
CA ALA A 170 28.84 -11.95 -13.97
C ALA A 170 28.12 -12.98 -13.08
N MET A 171 27.84 -12.57 -11.84
CA MET A 171 27.24 -13.45 -10.83
C MET A 171 25.72 -13.43 -10.85
N ASP A 172 25.09 -12.44 -11.47
CA ASP A 172 23.63 -12.40 -11.54
C ASP A 172 23.12 -11.87 -12.89
N PHE A 173 21.83 -12.09 -13.17
CA PHE A 173 21.21 -11.60 -14.41
C PHE A 173 21.17 -10.07 -14.53
N TYR A 174 21.24 -9.33 -13.43
CA TYR A 174 21.26 -7.87 -13.45
C TYR A 174 22.66 -7.38 -13.88
N GLU A 175 23.72 -7.97 -13.36
CA GLU A 175 25.12 -7.76 -13.76
C GLU A 175 25.38 -8.17 -15.21
N VAL A 176 24.81 -9.29 -15.67
CA VAL A 176 24.88 -9.73 -17.07
C VAL A 176 24.35 -8.65 -18.02
N LEU A 177 23.28 -7.96 -17.64
CA LEU A 177 22.70 -6.86 -18.42
C LEU A 177 23.31 -5.49 -18.09
N GLY A 178 24.14 -5.39 -17.04
CA GLY A 178 24.72 -4.14 -16.55
C GLY A 178 23.70 -3.19 -15.93
N VAL A 179 22.63 -3.72 -15.32
CA VAL A 179 21.59 -2.95 -14.62
C VAL A 179 21.70 -3.16 -13.12
N ALA A 180 21.35 -2.17 -12.30
CA ALA A 180 21.35 -2.35 -10.85
C ALA A 180 20.07 -3.04 -10.36
N TRP A 181 20.21 -3.96 -9.42
CA TRP A 181 19.11 -4.71 -8.78
C TRP A 181 17.97 -3.80 -8.28
N ASN A 182 18.31 -2.64 -7.71
CA ASN A 182 17.35 -1.70 -7.14
C ASN A 182 16.70 -0.75 -8.16
N SER A 183 17.15 -0.79 -9.42
CA SER A 183 16.60 0.07 -10.46
C SER A 183 15.26 -0.50 -10.87
N VAL A 184 14.18 0.27 -10.72
CA VAL A 184 12.87 -0.09 -11.25
C VAL A 184 12.99 -0.15 -12.77
N VAL A 185 13.28 -1.34 -13.30
CA VAL A 185 13.61 -1.50 -14.71
C VAL A 185 12.34 -1.29 -15.55
N ASP A 186 12.26 -0.14 -16.21
CA ASP A 186 11.33 0.08 -17.32
C ASP A 186 11.62 -0.99 -18.41
N PRO A 187 10.61 -1.73 -18.90
CA PRO A 187 10.76 -2.70 -19.99
C PRO A 187 11.55 -2.16 -21.20
N LYS A 188 11.44 -0.85 -21.50
CA LYS A 188 12.21 -0.21 -22.58
C LYS A 188 13.71 -0.13 -22.26
N ALA A 189 14.05 0.22 -21.03
CA ALA A 189 15.44 0.29 -20.57
C ALA A 189 16.09 -1.10 -20.58
N LEU A 190 15.36 -2.13 -20.15
CA LEU A 190 15.85 -3.51 -20.18
C LEU A 190 16.18 -3.97 -21.60
N LYS A 191 15.29 -3.67 -22.55
CA LYS A 191 15.48 -4.01 -23.97
C LYS A 191 16.67 -3.27 -24.58
N ALA A 192 16.85 -1.99 -24.22
CA ALA A 192 17.99 -1.21 -24.64
C ALA A 192 19.31 -1.79 -24.10
N ALA A 193 19.38 -2.13 -22.81
CA ALA A 193 20.54 -2.75 -22.18
C ALA A 193 20.89 -4.10 -22.83
N ARG A 194 19.89 -4.96 -23.04
CA ARG A 194 20.05 -6.24 -23.75
C ARG A 194 20.62 -6.05 -25.14
N ASN A 195 20.10 -5.11 -25.93
CA ASN A 195 20.60 -4.87 -27.30
C ASN A 195 22.03 -4.33 -27.29
N ALA A 196 22.37 -3.43 -26.36
CA ALA A 196 23.71 -2.90 -26.20
C ALA A 196 24.72 -4.00 -25.86
N ARG A 197 24.40 -4.86 -24.88
CA ARG A 197 25.27 -5.99 -24.51
C ARG A 197 25.36 -7.06 -25.60
N ALA A 198 24.24 -7.41 -26.25
CA ALA A 198 24.25 -8.37 -27.35
C ALA A 198 25.14 -7.91 -28.51
N LEU A 199 25.17 -6.61 -28.83
CA LEU A 199 26.06 -6.06 -29.86
C LEU A 199 27.54 -6.12 -29.46
N ALA A 200 27.84 -5.99 -28.17
CA ALA A 200 29.21 -6.04 -27.64
C ALA A 200 29.80 -7.45 -27.60
N VAL A 201 28.94 -8.49 -27.58
CA VAL A 201 29.34 -9.90 -27.50
C VAL A 201 28.94 -10.72 -28.74
N HIS A 202 28.46 -10.06 -29.81
CA HIS A 202 28.00 -10.75 -31.01
C HIS A 202 29.17 -11.46 -31.73
N PRO A 203 29.05 -12.76 -32.07
CA PRO A 203 30.14 -13.57 -32.63
C PRO A 203 30.67 -13.04 -33.98
N ASP A 204 29.81 -12.39 -34.76
CA ASP A 204 30.17 -11.75 -36.04
C ASP A 204 31.14 -10.55 -35.87
N LYS A 205 31.05 -9.83 -34.74
CA LYS A 205 31.89 -8.65 -34.47
C LYS A 205 33.08 -8.97 -33.59
N VAL A 206 32.90 -9.95 -32.69
CA VAL A 206 33.88 -10.36 -31.69
C VAL A 206 34.09 -11.85 -31.88
N ALA A 207 35.00 -12.20 -32.78
CA ALA A 207 35.42 -13.58 -33.05
C ALA A 207 36.31 -14.09 -31.90
N THR A 208 35.77 -14.10 -30.70
CA THR A 208 36.40 -14.58 -29.48
C THR A 208 35.71 -15.87 -29.05
N PRO A 209 36.46 -16.90 -28.62
CA PRO A 209 35.84 -18.11 -28.10
C PRO A 209 34.88 -17.75 -26.96
N GLY A 210 33.72 -18.39 -26.89
CA GLY A 210 32.70 -18.11 -25.86
C GLY A 210 31.73 -16.95 -26.15
N ALA A 211 31.85 -16.25 -27.28
CA ALA A 211 30.91 -15.19 -27.67
C ALA A 211 29.45 -15.70 -27.75
N ASP A 212 29.23 -16.88 -28.35
CA ASP A 212 27.89 -17.50 -28.44
C ASP A 212 27.28 -17.79 -27.06
N LEU A 213 28.11 -18.23 -26.11
CA LEU A 213 27.69 -18.50 -24.73
C LEU A 213 27.31 -17.19 -24.02
N ALA A 214 28.08 -16.12 -24.22
CA ALA A 214 27.78 -14.81 -23.67
C ALA A 214 26.46 -14.23 -24.22
N VAL A 215 26.21 -14.34 -25.53
CA VAL A 215 24.92 -13.94 -26.14
C VAL A 215 23.76 -14.74 -25.56
N GLY A 216 23.96 -16.06 -25.35
CA GLY A 216 22.99 -16.93 -24.69
C GLY A 216 22.63 -16.44 -23.29
N ARG A 217 23.63 -16.11 -22.45
CA ARG A 217 23.41 -15.56 -21.10
C ARG A 217 22.68 -14.23 -21.11
N VAL A 218 23.03 -13.31 -22.02
CA VAL A 218 22.36 -12.02 -22.17
C VAL A 218 20.88 -12.18 -22.53
N ASN A 219 20.56 -13.11 -23.43
CA ASN A 219 19.16 -13.40 -23.79
C ASN A 219 18.39 -14.04 -22.62
N ALA A 220 19.00 -15.02 -21.95
CA ALA A 220 18.42 -15.67 -20.78
C ALA A 220 18.12 -14.69 -19.63
N ALA A 221 19.05 -13.76 -19.38
CA ALA A 221 18.86 -12.69 -18.40
C ALA A 221 17.67 -11.79 -18.76
N TYR A 222 17.57 -11.37 -20.02
CA TYR A 222 16.46 -10.55 -20.50
C TYR A 222 15.11 -11.29 -20.41
N ASP A 223 15.03 -12.54 -20.84
CA ASP A 223 13.78 -13.31 -20.80
C ASP A 223 13.28 -13.51 -19.36
N THR A 224 14.21 -13.65 -18.41
CA THR A 224 13.89 -13.78 -16.98
C THR A 224 13.44 -12.46 -16.37
N LEU A 225 14.19 -11.37 -16.62
CA LEU A 225 13.94 -10.07 -15.99
C LEU A 225 12.80 -9.28 -16.65
N SER A 226 12.45 -9.60 -17.89
CA SER A 226 11.37 -8.92 -18.62
C SER A 226 9.96 -9.34 -18.17
N SER A 227 9.80 -10.57 -17.68
CA SER A 227 8.54 -11.06 -17.12
C SER A 227 8.48 -10.78 -15.63
N ALA A 228 7.44 -10.06 -15.18
CA ALA A 228 7.26 -9.74 -13.76
C ALA A 228 7.20 -11.00 -12.87
N GLN A 229 6.58 -12.08 -13.38
CA GLN A 229 6.50 -13.35 -12.66
C GLN A 229 7.86 -14.05 -12.60
N ALA A 230 8.54 -14.19 -13.74
CA ALA A 230 9.83 -14.87 -13.79
C ALA A 230 10.90 -14.11 -12.99
N ARG A 231 10.84 -12.78 -13.01
CA ARG A 231 11.68 -11.91 -12.18
C ARG A 231 11.41 -12.13 -10.70
N SER A 232 10.15 -12.13 -10.27
CA SER A 232 9.80 -12.41 -8.87
C SER A 232 10.30 -13.78 -8.41
N ASP A 233 10.14 -14.82 -9.24
CA ASP A 233 10.60 -16.17 -8.92
C ASP A 233 12.14 -16.24 -8.85
N TYR A 234 12.81 -15.50 -9.72
CA TYR A 234 14.27 -15.37 -9.74
C TYR A 234 14.79 -14.59 -8.53
N GLU A 235 14.15 -13.48 -8.16
CA GLU A 235 14.51 -12.68 -6.99
C GLU A 235 14.34 -13.49 -5.70
N ALA A 236 13.27 -14.28 -5.59
CA ALA A 236 13.06 -15.21 -4.49
C ALA A 236 14.09 -16.35 -4.45
N TRP A 237 14.61 -16.76 -5.60
CA TRP A 237 15.74 -17.69 -5.68
C TRP A 237 17.04 -17.03 -5.23
N LEU A 238 17.36 -15.81 -5.70
CA LEU A 238 18.58 -15.09 -5.32
C LEU A 238 18.63 -14.78 -3.82
N ALA A 239 17.51 -14.33 -3.23
CA ALA A 239 17.41 -14.04 -1.79
C ALA A 239 17.60 -15.27 -0.88
N ARG A 240 17.52 -16.49 -1.42
CA ARG A 240 17.82 -17.73 -0.70
C ARG A 240 19.30 -18.11 -0.75
N GLN A 241 20.07 -17.51 -1.67
CA GLN A 241 21.49 -17.80 -1.85
C GLN A 241 22.41 -16.76 -1.17
N SER A 242 21.89 -15.57 -0.86
CA SER A 242 22.56 -14.52 -0.07
C SER A 242 22.52 -14.77 1.42
#